data_AF-A0A538KMQ8-F1
#
_entry.id   AF-A0A538KMQ8-F1
#
_cell.length_a   1.000
_cell.length_b   1.000
_cell.length_c   1.000
_cell.angle_alpha   90.00
_cell.angle_beta   90.00
_cell.angle_gamma   90.00
#
_symmetry.space_group_name_H-M   'P 1'
#
loop_
_entity.id
_entity.type
_entity.pdbx_description
1 polymer ?
#
loop_
_entity_poly.entity_id
_entity_poly.type
_entity_poly.pdbx_seq_one_letter_code
_entity_poly.pdbx_strand_id
1 'polypeptide(L)'
;MASALVVVLVVVAVAFAQQQNQYSVTAGVTPPAKGSKAKPVAVAVKFNYSVTEATGKKPAPVKGYKIAFTGLTTNGAFFPTCSSSKISGAGNNDSGCPKKALVGTGTLDSFVYQTSDPSGAGGFPCPKKIDLWNAGKNKMVIFLFGDPAQCGGVGALPPIDAKFVTGGGGQALQFDVPPTVLHPVAGLSVAVNSVQSTVKKLTAKKKGKKRGYFEAIGCPGGKRKVTVTFTPETGSPGTANASQACK
;
A
#
# COMPACT_ATOMS: atom_id res chain seq x y z
N MET A 1 7.96 12.48 23.59
CA MET A 1 6.68 11.79 23.87
C MET A 1 6.50 10.66 22.85
N ALA A 2 6.76 9.42 23.26
CA ALA A 2 6.54 8.24 22.42
C ALA A 2 5.03 8.07 22.17
N SER A 3 4.58 8.21 20.93
CA SER A 3 3.20 7.87 20.55
C SER A 3 3.10 6.34 20.52
N ALA A 4 2.39 5.75 21.49
CA ALA A 4 2.13 4.31 21.52
C ALA A 4 1.32 3.92 20.27
N LEU A 5 1.93 3.07 19.44
CA LEU A 5 1.30 2.48 18.27
C LEU A 5 0.73 1.13 18.69
N VAL A 6 -0.60 0.96 18.63
CA VAL A 6 -1.25 -0.31 18.98
C VAL A 6 -1.37 -1.15 17.72
N VAL A 7 -0.78 -2.36 17.74
CA VAL A 7 -0.90 -3.38 16.70
C VAL A 7 -1.98 -4.37 17.12
N VAL A 8 -2.99 -4.59 16.28
CA VAL A 8 -4.03 -5.62 16.52
C VAL A 8 -3.88 -6.70 15.46
N LEU A 9 -3.56 -7.92 15.88
CA LEU A 9 -3.55 -9.12 15.05
C LEU A 9 -4.99 -9.66 14.96
N VAL A 10 -5.49 -9.91 13.75
CA VAL A 10 -6.80 -10.55 13.55
C VAL A 10 -6.58 -11.88 12.84
N VAL A 11 -7.03 -12.96 13.48
CA VAL A 11 -7.03 -14.32 12.93
C VAL A 11 -8.43 -14.62 12.41
N VAL A 12 -8.57 -14.92 11.12
CA VAL A 12 -9.85 -15.31 10.52
C VAL A 12 -9.83 -16.84 10.38
N ALA A 13 -10.70 -17.54 11.12
CA ALA A 13 -10.83 -19.00 11.01
C ALA A 13 -11.59 -19.36 9.73
N VAL A 14 -10.96 -20.09 8.82
CA VAL A 14 -11.59 -20.70 7.63
C VAL A 14 -11.37 -22.21 7.62
N ALA A 15 -12.37 -22.97 7.14
CA ALA A 15 -12.37 -24.42 7.13
C ALA A 15 -11.11 -25.03 6.49
N PHE A 16 -10.63 -26.12 7.08
CA PHE A 16 -9.34 -26.78 6.84
C PHE A 16 -9.16 -27.25 5.39
N ALA A 17 -8.20 -26.61 4.67
CA ALA A 17 -7.43 -27.11 3.51
C ALA A 17 -6.67 -25.97 2.79
N GLN A 18 -7.06 -24.71 2.98
CA GLN A 18 -6.45 -23.54 2.30
C GLN A 18 -5.45 -22.79 3.20
N GLN A 19 -4.43 -22.16 2.61
CA GLN A 19 -3.48 -21.28 3.30
C GLN A 19 -4.25 -20.19 4.09
N GLN A 20 -3.94 -20.04 5.37
CA GLN A 20 -4.62 -19.10 6.27
C GLN A 20 -3.76 -17.88 6.53
N ASN A 21 -3.94 -16.84 5.71
CA ASN A 21 -3.22 -15.58 5.89
C ASN A 21 -3.60 -14.88 7.20
N GLN A 22 -2.59 -14.41 7.93
CA GLN A 22 -2.72 -13.52 9.07
C GLN A 22 -2.15 -12.15 8.71
N TYR A 23 -2.83 -11.09 9.13
CA TYR A 23 -2.52 -9.73 8.70
C TYR A 23 -2.17 -8.86 9.90
N SER A 24 -1.12 -8.06 9.76
CA SER A 24 -0.79 -7.00 10.71
C SER A 24 -0.59 -5.67 9.98
N VAL A 25 -0.94 -4.57 10.62
CA VAL A 25 -0.80 -3.22 10.06
C VAL A 25 -0.19 -2.30 11.10
N THR A 26 0.74 -1.46 10.65
CA THR A 26 1.19 -0.29 11.40
C THR A 26 1.02 0.94 10.54
N ALA A 27 0.47 2.01 11.09
CA ALA A 27 0.26 3.23 10.32
C ALA A 27 0.33 4.48 11.19
N GLY A 28 0.76 5.58 10.60
CA GLY A 28 0.91 6.85 11.30
C GLY A 28 0.86 8.04 10.36
N VAL A 29 0.47 9.17 10.92
CA VAL A 29 0.38 10.46 10.25
C VAL A 29 1.32 11.44 10.94
N THR A 30 2.03 12.26 10.16
CA THR A 30 2.98 13.26 10.68
C THR A 30 2.80 14.62 10.00
N PRO A 31 2.54 15.70 10.77
CA PRO A 31 2.22 15.69 12.20
C PRO A 31 0.92 14.92 12.49
N PRO A 32 0.68 14.43 13.72
CA PRO A 32 -0.55 13.73 14.08
C PRO A 32 -1.76 14.69 14.20
N ALA A 33 -1.87 15.68 13.32
CA ALA A 33 -2.83 16.76 13.42
C ALA A 33 -4.28 16.25 13.27
N LYS A 34 -5.20 16.86 14.02
CA LYS A 34 -6.65 16.70 13.79
C LYS A 34 -7.10 17.32 12.47
N GLY A 35 -6.76 18.59 12.25
CA GLY A 35 -7.27 19.40 11.14
C GLY A 35 -8.79 19.56 11.12
N SER A 36 -9.33 20.24 10.12
CA SER A 36 -10.78 20.31 9.86
C SER A 36 -11.04 20.50 8.38
N LYS A 37 -12.28 20.26 7.92
CA LYS A 37 -12.65 20.54 6.53
C LYS A 37 -12.42 22.02 6.14
N ALA A 38 -12.61 22.94 7.08
CA ALA A 38 -12.40 24.38 6.86
C ALA A 38 -10.91 24.78 6.94
N LYS A 39 -10.13 24.12 7.80
CA LYS A 39 -8.70 24.36 8.01
C LYS A 39 -7.93 23.04 7.92
N PRO A 40 -7.80 22.47 6.71
CA PRO A 40 -7.08 21.21 6.53
C PRO A 40 -5.60 21.39 6.87
N VAL A 41 -4.99 20.34 7.41
CA VAL A 41 -3.55 20.33 7.74
C VAL A 41 -2.84 19.35 6.85
N ALA A 42 -1.80 19.81 6.13
CA ALA A 42 -0.98 18.94 5.29
C ALA A 42 -0.18 17.95 6.15
N VAL A 43 -0.18 16.67 5.77
CA VAL A 43 0.45 15.59 6.53
C VAL A 43 1.22 14.62 5.63
N ALA A 44 2.20 13.93 6.21
CA ALA A 44 2.78 12.69 5.69
C ALA A 44 2.00 11.49 6.23
N VAL A 45 1.97 10.40 5.48
CA VAL A 45 1.33 9.14 5.86
C VAL A 45 2.35 8.02 5.74
N LYS A 46 2.59 7.31 6.83
CA LYS A 46 3.33 6.04 6.83
C LYS A 46 2.31 4.92 6.99
N PHE A 47 2.38 3.91 6.13
CA PHE A 47 1.59 2.70 6.25
C PHE A 47 2.49 1.51 5.94
N ASN A 48 2.48 0.54 6.84
CA ASN A 48 3.16 -0.72 6.67
C ASN A 48 2.17 -1.84 6.98
N TYR A 49 2.38 -2.99 6.36
CA TYR A 49 1.65 -4.20 6.72
C TYR A 49 2.55 -5.42 6.58
N SER A 50 2.18 -6.49 7.27
CA SER A 50 2.75 -7.82 7.08
C SER A 50 1.65 -8.83 6.80
N VAL A 51 2.00 -9.84 6.01
CA VAL A 51 1.17 -11.02 5.81
C VAL A 51 1.99 -12.23 6.23
N THR A 52 1.46 -13.02 7.14
CA THR A 52 2.01 -14.31 7.56
C THR A 52 0.98 -15.40 7.30
N GLU A 53 1.33 -16.66 7.52
CA GLU A 53 0.42 -17.80 7.37
C GLU A 53 0.39 -18.60 8.69
N ALA A 54 -0.78 -19.08 9.08
CA ALA A 54 -1.01 -19.65 10.42
C ALA A 54 -0.25 -20.95 10.71
N THR A 55 0.10 -21.71 9.68
CA THR A 55 0.75 -23.03 9.76
C THR A 55 2.23 -22.99 9.37
N GLY A 56 2.81 -21.80 9.19
CA GLY A 56 4.22 -21.62 8.80
C GLY A 56 4.50 -21.81 7.31
N LYS A 57 3.45 -21.95 6.48
CA LYS A 57 3.58 -21.93 5.01
C LYS A 57 3.84 -20.50 4.52
N LYS A 58 4.10 -20.36 3.22
CA LYS A 58 4.05 -19.04 2.59
C LYS A 58 2.61 -18.52 2.59
N PRO A 59 2.37 -17.22 2.78
CA PRO A 59 1.05 -16.63 2.59
C PRO A 59 0.50 -16.89 1.18
N ALA A 60 -0.81 -17.09 1.06
CA ALA A 60 -1.49 -17.05 -0.22
C ALA A 60 -1.38 -15.64 -0.85
N PRO A 61 -1.28 -15.53 -2.19
CA PRO A 61 -1.23 -14.24 -2.86
C PRO A 61 -2.49 -13.42 -2.60
N VAL A 62 -2.32 -12.11 -2.41
CA VAL A 62 -3.40 -11.17 -2.14
C VAL A 62 -3.66 -10.34 -3.39
N LYS A 63 -4.81 -10.57 -4.02
CA LYS A 63 -5.20 -9.89 -5.26
C LYS A 63 -5.78 -8.51 -5.06
N GLY A 64 -6.33 -8.20 -3.89
CA GLY A 64 -7.03 -6.93 -3.65
C GLY A 64 -6.66 -6.29 -2.33
N TYR A 65 -6.51 -4.98 -2.35
CA TYR A 65 -6.18 -4.19 -1.18
C TYR A 65 -7.09 -2.97 -1.07
N LYS A 66 -7.54 -2.67 0.15
CA LYS A 66 -8.23 -1.43 0.48
C LYS A 66 -7.70 -0.88 1.80
N ILE A 67 -6.96 0.23 1.73
CA ILE A 67 -6.30 0.89 2.86
C ILE A 67 -7.08 2.16 3.20
N ALA A 68 -7.98 2.10 4.19
CA ALA A 68 -8.84 3.20 4.60
C ALA A 68 -8.21 4.03 5.73
N PHE A 69 -8.21 5.36 5.58
CA PHE A 69 -7.72 6.31 6.57
C PHE A 69 -8.84 7.22 7.06
N THR A 70 -9.15 7.18 8.35
CA THR A 70 -10.16 8.10 8.92
C THR A 70 -9.68 9.55 8.93
N GLY A 71 -10.55 10.47 8.50
CA GLY A 71 -10.29 11.90 8.61
C GLY A 71 -9.13 12.41 7.74
N LEU A 72 -8.73 11.66 6.71
CA LEU A 72 -7.79 12.10 5.69
C LEU A 72 -8.48 12.27 4.32
N THR A 73 -7.97 13.21 3.54
CA THR A 73 -8.31 13.40 2.12
C THR A 73 -7.05 13.61 1.30
N THR A 74 -7.13 13.31 0.00
CA THR A 74 -6.07 13.52 -0.97
C THR A 74 -6.43 14.63 -1.94
N ASN A 75 -5.42 15.34 -2.44
CA ASN A 75 -5.56 16.43 -3.39
C ASN A 75 -4.68 16.22 -4.64
N GLY A 76 -4.66 15.01 -5.20
CA GLY A 76 -3.79 14.66 -6.35
C GLY A 76 -3.95 15.57 -7.57
N ALA A 77 -5.09 16.25 -7.73
CA ALA A 77 -5.32 17.25 -8.78
C ALA A 77 -4.44 18.51 -8.70
N PHE A 78 -3.76 18.75 -7.57
CA PHE A 78 -2.90 19.93 -7.36
C PHE A 78 -1.42 19.66 -7.64
N PHE A 79 -1.07 18.43 -8.01
CA PHE A 79 0.32 17.98 -8.16
C PHE A 79 0.56 17.46 -9.58
N PRO A 80 1.81 17.48 -10.08
CA PRO A 80 2.18 16.84 -11.33
C PRO A 80 1.85 15.36 -11.33
N THR A 81 1.67 14.78 -12.52
CA THR A 81 1.23 13.40 -12.66
C THR A 81 2.27 12.50 -13.32
N CYS A 82 2.26 11.21 -12.97
CA CYS A 82 2.80 10.12 -13.77
C CYS A 82 1.79 8.97 -13.79
N SER A 83 1.37 8.53 -14.97
CA SER A 83 0.39 7.45 -15.17
C SER A 83 1.07 6.09 -15.32
N SER A 84 0.32 5.01 -15.08
CA SER A 84 0.75 3.64 -15.38
C SER A 84 1.18 3.51 -16.84
N SER A 85 0.39 4.02 -17.78
CA SER A 85 0.70 4.01 -19.21
C SER A 85 2.04 4.64 -19.57
N LYS A 86 2.45 5.70 -18.85
CA LYS A 86 3.74 6.36 -19.06
C LYS A 86 4.91 5.49 -18.61
N ILE A 87 4.75 4.80 -17.47
CA ILE A 87 5.77 3.88 -16.94
C ILE A 87 5.85 2.62 -17.80
N SER A 88 4.71 2.01 -18.14
CA SER A 88 4.65 0.81 -18.99
C SER A 88 5.18 1.09 -20.39
N GLY A 89 4.79 2.22 -21.01
CA GLY A 89 5.23 2.61 -22.35
C GLY A 89 6.73 2.91 -22.43
N ALA A 90 7.40 3.14 -21.30
CA ALA A 90 8.85 3.27 -21.20
C ALA A 90 9.55 1.93 -20.84
N GLY A 91 8.85 0.79 -20.97
CA GLY A 91 9.39 -0.53 -20.65
C GLY A 91 9.46 -0.81 -19.15
N ASN A 92 8.42 -0.42 -18.39
CA ASN A 92 8.39 -0.48 -16.93
C ASN A 92 9.54 0.34 -16.31
N ASN A 93 9.65 1.60 -16.72
CA ASN A 93 10.69 2.52 -16.27
C ASN A 93 10.07 3.88 -15.94
N ASP A 94 10.28 4.37 -14.72
CA ASP A 94 9.71 5.61 -14.22
C ASP A 94 10.69 6.81 -14.27
N SER A 95 11.87 6.66 -14.88
CA SER A 95 12.84 7.75 -15.05
C SER A 95 12.29 8.96 -15.83
N GLY A 96 11.31 8.73 -16.72
CA GLY A 96 10.60 9.78 -17.46
C GLY A 96 9.49 10.48 -16.65
N CYS A 97 9.17 10.01 -15.44
CA CYS A 97 8.18 10.63 -14.58
C CYS A 97 8.71 11.95 -13.99
N PRO A 98 7.89 13.01 -13.92
CA PRO A 98 8.31 14.25 -13.25
C PRO A 98 8.60 13.97 -11.77
N LYS A 99 9.81 14.28 -11.27
CA LYS A 99 10.20 14.02 -9.86
C LYS A 99 9.19 14.54 -8.82
N LYS A 100 8.50 15.65 -9.12
CA LYS A 100 7.47 16.24 -8.24
C LYS A 100 6.15 15.45 -8.20
N ALA A 101 5.95 14.50 -9.12
CA ALA A 101 4.85 13.53 -9.11
C ALA A 101 5.14 12.33 -8.19
N LEU A 102 6.39 12.12 -7.75
CA LEU A 102 6.75 11.08 -6.79
C LEU A 102 6.27 11.51 -5.40
N VAL A 103 5.15 10.93 -4.97
CA VAL A 103 4.51 11.31 -3.70
C VAL A 103 4.97 10.46 -2.53
N GLY A 104 5.48 9.26 -2.79
CA GLY A 104 5.94 8.36 -1.75
C GLY A 104 6.89 7.31 -2.27
N THR A 105 7.52 6.61 -1.33
CA THR A 105 8.46 5.51 -1.60
C THR A 105 8.29 4.43 -0.55
N GLY A 106 8.82 3.25 -0.81
CA GLY A 106 8.72 2.12 0.08
C GLY A 106 9.57 0.93 -0.32
N THR A 107 9.38 -0.16 0.40
CA THR A 107 9.99 -1.47 0.15
C THR A 107 8.93 -2.56 0.31
N LEU A 108 9.10 -3.63 -0.46
CA LEU A 108 8.32 -4.85 -0.42
C LEU A 108 9.30 -5.99 -0.16
N ASP A 109 9.10 -6.69 0.95
CA ASP A 109 9.71 -8.00 1.17
C ASP A 109 8.72 -9.06 0.70
N SER A 110 9.16 -9.88 -0.24
CA SER A 110 8.34 -10.93 -0.84
C SER A 110 9.15 -12.20 -1.03
N PHE A 111 8.45 -13.31 -1.21
CA PHE A 111 9.05 -14.62 -1.44
C PHE A 111 8.34 -15.31 -2.59
N VAL A 112 9.11 -15.79 -3.57
CA VAL A 112 8.61 -16.56 -4.70
C VAL A 112 8.65 -18.04 -4.34
N TYR A 113 7.55 -18.74 -4.54
CA TYR A 113 7.43 -20.17 -4.24
C TYR A 113 6.64 -20.90 -5.34
N GLN A 114 6.75 -22.23 -5.39
CA GLN A 114 5.97 -23.03 -6.33
C GLN A 114 4.48 -22.98 -5.95
N THR A 115 3.61 -22.64 -6.89
CA THR A 115 2.17 -22.50 -6.62
C THR A 115 1.55 -23.78 -6.05
N SER A 116 2.05 -24.95 -6.49
CA SER A 116 1.63 -26.27 -6.01
C SER A 116 2.22 -26.67 -4.66
N ASP A 117 3.26 -25.99 -4.17
CA ASP A 117 3.91 -26.26 -2.88
C ASP A 117 4.08 -24.98 -2.04
N PRO A 118 3.09 -24.64 -1.19
CA PRO A 118 3.16 -23.47 -0.33
C PRO A 118 4.14 -23.61 0.84
N SER A 119 4.87 -24.73 0.99
CA SER A 119 5.93 -24.83 2.00
C SER A 119 7.05 -23.80 1.80
N GLY A 120 7.24 -23.36 0.54
CA GLY A 120 8.35 -22.50 0.15
C GLY A 120 9.65 -23.24 -0.14
N ALA A 121 9.64 -24.58 -0.13
CA ALA A 121 10.79 -25.39 -0.57
C ALA A 121 11.15 -25.05 -2.03
N GLY A 122 12.44 -24.86 -2.29
CA GLY A 122 12.94 -24.45 -3.60
C GLY A 122 12.56 -23.03 -4.04
N GLY A 123 11.92 -22.24 -3.17
CA GLY A 123 11.64 -20.83 -3.42
C GLY A 123 12.80 -19.90 -3.08
N PHE A 124 12.61 -18.61 -3.32
CA PHE A 124 13.64 -17.59 -3.09
C PHE A 124 13.03 -16.24 -2.67
N PRO A 125 13.73 -15.43 -1.86
CA PRO A 125 13.30 -14.07 -1.56
C PRO A 125 13.32 -13.22 -2.84
N CYS A 126 12.40 -12.27 -2.94
CA CYS A 126 12.33 -11.33 -4.05
C CYS A 126 11.98 -9.92 -3.53
N PRO A 127 12.95 -9.21 -2.94
CA PRO A 127 12.69 -7.86 -2.45
C PRO A 127 12.49 -6.87 -3.60
N LYS A 128 11.55 -5.93 -3.43
CA LYS A 128 11.31 -4.82 -4.34
C LYS A 128 11.36 -3.48 -3.61
N LYS A 129 11.73 -2.44 -4.36
CA LYS A 129 11.46 -1.04 -4.03
C LYS A 129 10.09 -0.65 -4.56
N ILE A 130 9.50 0.33 -3.91
CA ILE A 130 8.19 0.87 -4.26
C ILE A 130 8.34 2.35 -4.52
N ASP A 131 7.89 2.81 -5.67
CA ASP A 131 7.63 4.22 -5.93
C ASP A 131 6.12 4.47 -6.06
N LEU A 132 5.64 5.48 -5.35
CA LEU A 132 4.24 5.89 -5.33
C LEU A 132 4.09 7.19 -6.11
N TRP A 133 3.46 7.11 -7.26
CA TRP A 133 3.30 8.21 -8.20
C TRP A 133 1.89 8.81 -8.13
N ASN A 134 1.78 10.13 -8.08
CA ASN A 134 0.50 10.80 -8.27
C ASN A 134 0.04 10.60 -9.72
N ALA A 135 -1.15 10.05 -9.94
CA ALA A 135 -1.72 9.86 -11.27
C ALA A 135 -2.92 10.79 -11.53
N GLY A 136 -3.09 11.82 -10.70
CA GLY A 136 -4.12 12.85 -10.85
C GLY A 136 -5.19 12.77 -9.77
N LYS A 137 -6.37 13.35 -10.05
CA LYS A 137 -7.48 13.38 -9.09
C LYS A 137 -7.91 11.97 -8.72
N ASN A 138 -7.83 11.64 -7.42
CA ASN A 138 -8.21 10.34 -6.85
C ASN A 138 -7.48 9.14 -7.47
N LYS A 139 -6.27 9.33 -8.03
CA LYS A 139 -5.49 8.27 -8.67
C LYS A 139 -4.05 8.27 -8.17
N MET A 140 -3.52 7.08 -8.00
CA MET A 140 -2.13 6.81 -7.65
C MET A 140 -1.65 5.63 -8.49
N VAL A 141 -0.36 5.58 -8.79
CA VAL A 141 0.28 4.43 -9.41
C VAL A 141 1.31 3.89 -8.44
N ILE A 142 1.31 2.58 -8.24
CA ILE A 142 2.29 1.85 -7.45
C ILE A 142 3.23 1.16 -8.43
N PHE A 143 4.51 1.53 -8.40
CA PHE A 143 5.52 0.94 -9.25
C PHE A 143 6.49 0.10 -8.42
N LEU A 144 6.64 -1.16 -8.79
CA LEU A 144 7.49 -2.13 -8.10
C LEU A 144 8.71 -2.44 -8.97
N PHE A 145 9.90 -2.22 -8.42
CA PHE A 145 11.15 -2.42 -9.16
C PHE A 145 12.25 -2.92 -8.23
N GLY A 146 13.30 -3.49 -8.80
CA GLY A 146 14.40 -4.04 -8.01
C GLY A 146 15.43 -4.70 -8.91
N ASP A 147 16.50 -5.17 -8.30
CA ASP A 147 17.54 -5.91 -9.01
C ASP A 147 16.97 -7.26 -9.49
N PRO A 148 16.92 -7.53 -10.81
CA PRO A 148 16.45 -8.81 -11.34
C PRO A 148 17.27 -10.00 -10.83
N ALA A 149 18.56 -9.83 -10.52
CA ALA A 149 19.41 -10.90 -9.99
C ALA A 149 18.93 -11.41 -8.63
N GLN A 150 18.25 -10.57 -7.85
CA GLN A 150 17.68 -10.91 -6.54
C GLN A 150 16.27 -11.52 -6.63
N CYS A 151 15.73 -11.68 -7.85
CA CYS A 151 14.34 -12.06 -8.10
C CYS A 151 14.19 -13.04 -9.27
N GLY A 152 15.19 -13.90 -9.50
CA GLY A 152 15.12 -14.91 -10.56
C GLY A 152 14.97 -14.32 -11.97
N GLY A 153 15.57 -13.15 -12.22
CA GLY A 153 15.47 -12.42 -13.49
C GLY A 153 14.30 -11.44 -13.58
N VAL A 154 13.37 -11.46 -12.61
CA VAL A 154 12.23 -10.53 -12.60
C VAL A 154 12.68 -9.18 -12.05
N GLY A 155 12.86 -8.19 -12.93
CA GLY A 155 13.27 -6.83 -12.57
C GLY A 155 12.08 -5.93 -12.19
N ALA A 156 11.79 -4.93 -13.02
CA ALA A 156 10.63 -4.07 -12.87
C ALA A 156 9.34 -4.77 -13.31
N LEU A 157 8.29 -4.61 -12.52
CA LEU A 157 6.97 -5.18 -12.81
C LEU A 157 6.08 -4.14 -13.48
N PRO A 158 5.02 -4.57 -14.19
CA PRO A 158 3.99 -3.66 -14.65
C PRO A 158 3.44 -2.79 -13.50
N PRO A 159 3.27 -1.47 -13.71
CA PRO A 159 2.72 -0.59 -12.69
C PRO A 159 1.29 -0.96 -12.33
N ILE A 160 0.94 -0.82 -11.05
CA ILE A 160 -0.38 -1.12 -10.51
C ILE A 160 -1.15 0.19 -10.38
N ASP A 161 -2.30 0.26 -11.05
CA ASP A 161 -3.22 1.39 -10.91
C ASP A 161 -3.99 1.31 -9.60
N ALA A 162 -4.02 2.43 -8.88
CA ALA A 162 -4.71 2.58 -7.62
C ALA A 162 -5.64 3.80 -7.63
N LYS A 163 -6.74 3.72 -6.89
CA LYS A 163 -7.74 4.79 -6.78
C LYS A 163 -8.02 5.15 -5.34
N PHE A 164 -8.25 6.43 -5.09
CA PHE A 164 -8.79 6.90 -3.82
C PHE A 164 -10.32 6.91 -3.88
N VAL A 165 -10.94 6.10 -3.03
CA VAL A 165 -12.40 6.02 -2.86
C VAL A 165 -12.79 6.53 -1.48
N THR A 166 -14.06 6.83 -1.25
CA THR A 166 -14.56 7.14 0.11
C THR A 166 -14.51 5.88 0.98
N GLY A 167 -14.03 6.00 2.21
CA GLY A 167 -13.96 4.86 3.15
C GLY A 167 -13.48 5.24 4.54
N GLY A 168 -13.97 4.53 5.57
CA GLY A 168 -13.49 4.68 6.95
C GLY A 168 -13.65 6.07 7.57
N GLY A 169 -14.61 6.88 7.11
CA GLY A 169 -14.76 8.28 7.54
C GLY A 169 -13.72 9.25 6.95
N GLY A 170 -13.07 8.86 5.85
CA GLY A 170 -12.15 9.66 5.05
C GLY A 170 -12.02 9.08 3.64
N GLN A 171 -10.80 8.89 3.18
CA GLN A 171 -10.50 8.19 1.92
C GLN A 171 -9.79 6.86 2.15
N ALA A 172 -9.96 5.95 1.20
CA ALA A 172 -9.27 4.68 1.12
C ALA A 172 -8.52 4.56 -0.20
N LEU A 173 -7.26 4.11 -0.16
CA LEU A 173 -6.53 3.69 -1.35
C LEU A 173 -6.95 2.26 -1.68
N GLN A 174 -7.49 2.05 -2.87
CA GLN A 174 -7.95 0.74 -3.36
C GLN A 174 -7.21 0.40 -4.65
N PHE A 175 -6.71 -0.83 -4.73
CA PHE A 175 -6.08 -1.38 -5.92
C PHE A 175 -6.21 -2.90 -5.96
N ASP A 176 -6.19 -3.43 -7.17
CA ASP A 176 -6.09 -4.86 -7.43
C ASP A 176 -4.72 -5.14 -8.05
N VAL A 177 -4.07 -6.20 -7.57
CA VAL A 177 -2.76 -6.63 -8.06
C VAL A 177 -2.97 -7.50 -9.30
N PRO A 178 -2.41 -7.12 -10.47
CA PRO A 178 -2.58 -7.90 -11.69
C PRO A 178 -2.03 -9.34 -11.55
N PRO A 179 -2.62 -10.33 -12.24
CA PRO A 179 -2.08 -11.70 -12.24
C PRO A 179 -0.62 -11.78 -12.66
N THR A 180 -0.16 -10.90 -13.56
CA THR A 180 1.25 -10.81 -14.00
C THR A 180 2.21 -10.37 -12.89
N VAL A 181 1.69 -9.82 -11.79
CA VAL A 181 2.45 -9.45 -10.59
C VAL A 181 2.35 -10.55 -9.52
N LEU A 182 1.19 -11.21 -9.39
CA LEU A 182 0.98 -12.32 -8.46
C LEU A 182 1.70 -13.61 -8.91
N HIS A 183 1.76 -13.83 -10.23
CA HIS A 183 2.34 -14.99 -10.90
C HIS A 183 3.21 -14.53 -12.08
N PRO A 184 4.37 -13.91 -11.81
CA PRO A 184 5.23 -13.36 -12.87
C PRO A 184 5.84 -14.45 -13.76
N VAL A 185 5.89 -15.70 -13.28
CA VAL A 185 6.37 -16.89 -14.01
C VAL A 185 5.35 -18.00 -13.80
N ALA A 186 5.03 -18.74 -14.86
CA ALA A 186 4.07 -19.85 -14.79
C ALA A 186 4.49 -20.89 -13.74
N GLY A 187 3.54 -21.31 -12.90
CA GLY A 187 3.79 -22.26 -11.81
C GLY A 187 4.44 -21.66 -10.55
N LEU A 188 4.76 -20.36 -10.56
CA LEU A 188 5.28 -19.65 -9.40
C LEU A 188 4.26 -18.63 -8.87
N SER A 189 4.25 -18.46 -7.55
CA SER A 189 3.44 -17.48 -6.83
C SER A 189 4.32 -16.55 -6.00
N VAL A 190 3.88 -15.30 -5.84
CA VAL A 190 4.55 -14.31 -4.98
C VAL A 190 3.78 -14.16 -3.67
N ALA A 191 4.42 -14.56 -2.57
CA ALA A 191 3.95 -14.24 -1.23
C ALA A 191 4.50 -12.87 -0.80
N VAL A 192 3.61 -11.94 -0.45
CA VAL A 192 3.99 -10.67 0.16
C VAL A 192 4.18 -10.88 1.65
N ASN A 193 5.39 -10.74 2.17
CA ASN A 193 5.65 -10.93 3.60
C ASN A 193 5.48 -9.61 4.36
N SER A 194 6.06 -8.53 3.83
CA SER A 194 5.88 -7.20 4.42
C SER A 194 6.01 -6.08 3.40
N VAL A 195 5.27 -5.00 3.63
CA VAL A 195 5.39 -3.76 2.87
C VAL A 195 5.61 -2.62 3.83
N GLN A 196 6.56 -1.75 3.50
CA GLN A 196 6.78 -0.49 4.17
C GLN A 196 6.59 0.62 3.16
N SER A 197 5.78 1.63 3.47
CA SER A 197 5.49 2.71 2.54
C SER A 197 5.28 4.02 3.26
N THR A 198 5.81 5.09 2.67
CA THR A 198 5.66 6.45 3.18
C THR A 198 5.27 7.38 2.04
N VAL A 199 4.13 8.06 2.21
CA VAL A 199 3.75 9.21 1.39
C VAL A 199 4.23 10.48 2.10
N LYS A 200 5.04 11.25 1.40
CA LYS A 200 5.72 12.46 1.91
C LYS A 200 4.70 13.56 2.18
N LYS A 201 5.02 14.45 3.14
CA LYS A 201 4.27 15.70 3.35
C LYS A 201 4.57 16.68 2.21
N LEU A 202 3.86 16.53 1.10
CA LEU A 202 3.97 17.42 -0.06
C LEU A 202 2.93 18.54 0.00
N THR A 203 3.28 19.71 -0.49
CA THR A 203 2.36 20.85 -0.57
C THR A 203 2.47 21.59 -1.89
N ALA A 204 1.34 22.07 -2.39
CA ALA A 204 1.24 22.92 -3.57
C ALA A 204 0.48 24.21 -3.24
N LYS A 205 0.76 25.32 -3.95
CA LYS A 205 -0.05 26.54 -3.89
C LYS A 205 -1.20 26.41 -4.89
N LYS A 206 -2.45 26.54 -4.44
CA LYS A 206 -3.63 26.60 -5.30
C LYS A 206 -4.52 27.75 -4.88
N LYS A 207 -4.77 28.70 -5.79
CA LYS A 207 -5.57 29.92 -5.53
C LYS A 207 -5.10 30.66 -4.26
N GLY A 208 -3.79 30.88 -4.15
CA GLY A 208 -3.17 31.54 -2.99
C GLY A 208 -3.09 30.71 -1.69
N LYS A 209 -3.76 29.55 -1.61
CA LYS A 209 -3.76 28.69 -0.42
C LYS A 209 -2.77 27.54 -0.56
N LYS A 210 -2.04 27.24 0.51
CA LYS A 210 -1.15 26.06 0.60
C LYS A 210 -2.00 24.82 0.86
N ARG A 211 -1.91 23.82 -0.01
CA ARG A 211 -2.67 22.56 0.06
C ARG A 211 -1.73 21.37 0.11
N GLY A 212 -2.00 20.42 1.00
CA GLY A 212 -1.24 19.18 1.13
C GLY A 212 -1.64 18.13 0.08
N TYR A 213 -0.73 17.22 -0.27
CA TYR A 213 -1.10 16.03 -1.05
C TYR A 213 -2.07 15.17 -0.24
N PHE A 214 -1.68 14.80 0.98
CA PHE A 214 -2.60 14.37 2.04
C PHE A 214 -2.91 15.53 2.98
N GLU A 215 -4.17 15.63 3.36
CA GLU A 215 -4.66 16.59 4.35
C GLU A 215 -5.50 15.90 5.43
N ALA A 216 -5.21 16.21 6.69
CA ALA A 216 -6.07 15.90 7.82
C ALA A 216 -7.25 16.89 7.85
N ILE A 217 -8.46 16.34 7.83
CA ILE A 217 -9.73 17.09 7.79
C ILE A 217 -10.65 16.79 8.97
N GLY A 218 -10.16 15.99 9.92
CA GLY A 218 -10.87 15.61 11.13
C GLY A 218 -10.17 14.47 11.86
N CYS A 219 -10.62 14.24 13.09
CA CYS A 219 -10.20 13.09 13.89
C CYS A 219 -11.34 12.65 14.81
N PRO A 220 -12.31 11.89 14.29
CA PRO A 220 -13.43 11.36 15.07
C PRO A 220 -12.94 10.55 16.27
N GLY A 221 -13.49 10.81 17.46
CA GLY A 221 -13.08 10.11 18.69
C GLY A 221 -11.62 10.35 19.09
N GLY A 222 -10.98 11.42 18.60
CA GLY A 222 -9.60 11.78 18.95
C GLY A 222 -8.53 10.80 18.42
N LYS A 223 -8.92 9.81 17.62
CA LYS A 223 -8.02 8.80 17.05
C LYS A 223 -8.20 8.67 15.54
N ARG A 224 -7.10 8.56 14.82
CA ARG A 224 -7.07 8.23 13.41
C ARG A 224 -6.92 6.73 13.26
N LYS A 225 -7.99 6.06 12.81
CA LYS A 225 -7.97 4.64 12.50
C LYS A 225 -7.49 4.42 11.06
N VAL A 226 -6.71 3.37 10.89
CA VAL A 226 -6.31 2.83 9.59
C VAL A 226 -6.78 1.39 9.54
N THR A 227 -7.60 1.08 8.54
CA THR A 227 -8.13 -0.26 8.32
C THR A 227 -7.66 -0.74 6.96
N VAL A 228 -6.99 -1.89 6.92
CA VAL A 228 -6.60 -2.53 5.67
C VAL A 228 -7.44 -3.77 5.50
N THR A 229 -8.13 -3.85 4.37
CA THR A 229 -8.78 -5.07 3.89
C THR A 229 -7.90 -5.72 2.85
N PHE A 230 -7.62 -7.01 3.05
CA PHE A 230 -6.85 -7.86 2.17
C PHE A 230 -7.80 -8.89 1.55
N THR A 231 -7.81 -8.97 0.24
CA THR A 231 -8.62 -9.94 -0.51
C THR A 231 -7.67 -10.97 -1.13
N PRO A 232 -7.54 -12.18 -0.55
CA PRO A 232 -6.74 -13.24 -1.14
C PRO A 232 -7.33 -13.71 -2.47
N GLU A 233 -6.54 -14.41 -3.28
CA GLU A 233 -7.05 -15.03 -4.51
C GLU A 233 -8.16 -16.04 -4.25
N THR A 234 -7.98 -16.83 -3.19
CA THR A 234 -8.89 -17.84 -2.67
C THR A 234 -9.23 -17.56 -1.21
N GLY A 235 -10.45 -17.90 -0.78
CA GLY A 235 -10.91 -17.69 0.59
C GLY A 235 -11.51 -16.30 0.83
N SER A 236 -11.81 -16.02 2.10
CA SER A 236 -12.50 -14.79 2.51
C SER A 236 -11.53 -13.62 2.72
N PRO A 237 -11.95 -12.37 2.47
CA PRO A 237 -11.17 -11.20 2.82
C PRO A 237 -10.86 -11.13 4.32
N GLY A 238 -9.64 -10.72 4.66
CA GLY A 238 -9.22 -10.43 6.03
C GLY A 238 -9.07 -8.93 6.28
N THR A 239 -9.10 -8.51 7.54
CA THR A 239 -8.86 -7.10 7.90
C THR A 239 -7.85 -6.98 9.02
N ALA A 240 -7.03 -5.94 8.98
CA ALA A 240 -6.16 -5.53 10.07
C ALA A 240 -6.30 -4.03 10.33
N ASN A 241 -6.09 -3.64 11.58
CA ASN A 241 -6.34 -2.28 12.04
C ASN A 241 -5.14 -1.71 12.78
N ALA A 242 -4.89 -0.42 12.57
CA ALA A 242 -3.99 0.39 13.38
C ALA A 242 -4.70 1.68 13.81
N SER A 243 -4.22 2.30 14.87
CA SER A 243 -4.78 3.56 15.36
C SER A 243 -3.69 4.46 15.92
N GLN A 244 -3.82 5.76 15.68
CA GLN A 244 -2.93 6.80 16.20
C GLN A 244 -3.76 7.91 16.84
N ALA A 245 -3.39 8.35 18.04
CA ALA A 245 -4.00 9.53 18.65
C ALA A 245 -3.70 10.80 17.83
N CYS A 246 -4.70 11.66 17.70
CA CYS A 246 -4.52 12.98 17.10
C CYS A 246 -4.13 14.01 18.16
N LYS A 247 -3.37 15.01 17.72
CA LYS A 247 -2.99 16.20 18.49
C LYS A 247 -3.45 17.47 17.78
#